data_AF-W5P7T8-F1
#
_entry.id   AF-W5P7T8-F1
#
_cell.length_a   1.000
_cell.length_b   1.000
_cell.length_c   1.000
_cell.angle_alpha   90.00
_cell.angle_beta   90.00
_cell.angle_gamma   90.00
#
_symmetry.space_group_name_H-M   'P 1'
#
loop_
_entity.id
_entity.type
_entity.pdbx_description
1 polymer ?
#
loop_
_entity_poly.entity_id
_entity_poly.type
_entity_poly.pdbx_seq_one_letter_code
_entity_poly.pdbx_strand_id
1 'polypeptide(L)'
;PVPSVLPQQAELGKPRERSCSLPGINFNYGLYIRGLDGGVPEAIGHWNVFKQQPTCPHELTRNYIAMNRGAVKAGLVTARENLHYRQLNDIRISDQDDRRLKKEPPSLPPNMTFGIRARPSTPFFDLLQHRYQQLWVQEQKATQKAIKLEKKQKVILGKLYETRSSQLRKYKPPVGLDALWHMPHFQKAGASEGFCPSTGASQSNGQRAQVVSPDPAGARKGPLSLSNTPHP
;
A
#
# COMPACT_ATOMS: atom_id res chain seq x y z
N PRO A 1 -37.97 3.03 23.43
CA PRO A 1 -38.56 4.34 23.07
C PRO A 1 -37.60 5.49 23.42
N VAL A 2 -36.89 6.00 22.42
CA VAL A 2 -35.98 7.15 22.56
C VAL A 2 -36.83 8.42 22.39
N PRO A 3 -36.86 9.35 23.34
CA PRO A 3 -37.66 10.56 23.16
C PRO A 3 -37.03 11.43 22.06
N SER A 4 -37.80 11.65 21.00
CA SER A 4 -37.50 12.59 19.94
C SER A 4 -37.51 14.02 20.51
N VAL A 5 -36.34 14.65 20.57
CA VAL A 5 -36.20 16.05 20.99
C VAL A 5 -36.63 16.95 19.83
N LEU A 6 -37.82 17.54 19.92
CA LEU A 6 -38.23 18.62 19.02
C LEU A 6 -37.38 19.87 19.33
N PRO A 7 -36.93 20.65 18.32
CA PRO A 7 -36.18 21.87 18.56
C PRO A 7 -37.08 22.91 19.25
N GLN A 8 -36.78 23.21 20.51
CA GLN A 8 -37.36 24.33 21.25
C GLN A 8 -37.13 25.65 20.48
N GLN A 9 -38.17 26.46 20.38
CA GLN A 9 -38.10 27.80 19.79
C GLN A 9 -37.07 28.65 20.55
N ALA A 10 -36.22 29.39 19.82
CA ALA A 10 -35.25 30.27 20.43
C ALA A 10 -35.96 31.52 20.99
N GLU A 11 -35.90 31.70 22.31
CA GLU A 11 -36.40 32.91 22.97
C GLU A 11 -35.47 34.09 22.67
N LEU A 12 -36.03 35.18 22.15
CA LEU A 12 -35.26 36.37 21.79
C LEU A 12 -34.60 36.97 23.05
N GLY A 13 -33.29 37.13 23.02
CA GLY A 13 -32.50 37.72 24.10
C GLY A 13 -31.92 36.74 25.12
N LYS A 14 -32.23 35.44 25.03
CA LYS A 14 -31.57 34.41 25.87
C LYS A 14 -30.56 33.59 25.08
N PRO A 15 -29.43 33.20 25.68
CA PRO A 15 -28.52 32.25 25.05
C PRO A 15 -29.21 30.88 24.92
N ARG A 16 -28.88 30.15 23.85
CA ARG A 16 -29.42 28.82 23.58
C ARG A 16 -29.10 27.87 24.73
N GLU A 17 -30.14 27.31 25.36
CA GLU A 17 -29.97 26.29 26.39
C GLU A 17 -29.31 25.05 25.77
N ARG A 18 -28.18 24.66 26.35
CA ARG A 18 -27.57 23.34 26.12
C ARG A 18 -27.92 22.53 27.36
N SER A 19 -28.55 21.37 27.19
CA SER A 19 -29.03 20.49 28.27
C SER A 19 -27.90 19.80 29.03
N CYS A 20 -26.82 20.52 29.35
CA CYS A 20 -25.72 20.05 30.16
C CYS A 20 -25.95 20.46 31.63
N SER A 21 -25.76 19.51 32.54
CA SER A 21 -25.73 19.79 33.98
C SER A 21 -24.49 20.64 34.27
N LEU A 22 -24.72 21.89 34.69
CA LEU A 22 -23.66 22.80 35.08
C LEU A 22 -23.31 22.62 36.56
N PRO A 23 -22.03 22.78 36.94
CA PRO A 23 -21.64 22.92 38.33
C PRO A 23 -22.45 24.01 39.05
N GLY A 24 -22.66 23.84 40.36
CA GLY A 24 -23.50 24.74 41.17
C GLY A 24 -23.05 26.20 41.17
N ILE A 25 -23.90 27.09 41.71
CA ILE A 25 -23.74 28.56 41.64
C ILE A 25 -22.39 29.08 42.17
N ASN A 26 -21.74 28.34 43.07
CA ASN A 26 -20.45 28.69 43.68
C ASN A 26 -19.23 28.22 42.88
N PHE A 27 -19.43 27.63 41.70
CA PHE A 27 -18.34 27.18 40.84
C PHE A 27 -17.80 28.32 39.98
N ASN A 28 -16.51 28.61 40.13
CA ASN A 28 -15.82 29.57 39.27
C ASN A 28 -15.35 28.87 38.00
N TYR A 29 -15.91 29.26 36.87
CA TYR A 29 -15.45 28.80 35.56
C TYR A 29 -14.11 29.43 35.20
N GLY A 30 -13.25 28.66 34.53
CA GLY A 30 -11.92 29.09 34.12
C GLY A 30 -10.80 28.32 34.82
N LEU A 31 -9.58 28.51 34.34
CA LEU A 31 -8.40 27.85 34.90
C LEU A 31 -7.87 28.70 36.06
N TYR A 32 -8.00 28.21 37.30
CA TYR A 32 -7.37 28.86 38.45
C TYR A 32 -5.86 28.53 38.46
N ILE A 33 -5.05 29.52 38.11
CA ILE A 33 -3.59 29.41 38.23
C ILE A 33 -3.24 29.73 39.68
N ARG A 34 -3.16 28.69 40.52
CA ARG A 34 -2.65 28.83 41.88
C ARG A 34 -1.15 29.12 41.78
N GLY A 35 -0.72 30.27 42.31
CA GLY A 35 0.70 30.56 42.48
C GLY A 35 1.29 29.53 43.46
N LEU A 36 1.95 28.51 42.92
CA LEU A 36 2.69 27.52 43.70
C LEU A 36 4.09 28.00 44.04
N ASP A 37 4.57 29.00 43.31
CA ASP A 37 5.85 29.65 43.54
C ASP A 37 5.65 30.59 44.72
N GLY A 38 6.30 30.36 45.86
CA GLY A 38 6.23 31.16 47.10
C GLY A 38 6.79 32.57 46.98
N GLY A 39 6.58 33.18 45.81
CA GLY A 39 6.84 34.56 45.48
C GLY A 39 8.31 34.89 45.29
N VAL A 40 8.55 36.19 45.27
CA VAL A 40 9.88 36.80 45.19
C VAL A 40 10.88 36.25 46.21
N PRO A 41 10.54 36.04 47.51
CA PRO A 41 11.53 35.57 48.47
C PRO A 41 11.97 34.12 48.18
N GLU A 42 11.08 33.26 47.70
CA GLU A 42 11.48 31.89 47.34
C GLU A 42 12.39 31.87 46.11
N ALA A 43 12.11 32.74 45.12
CA ALA A 43 12.91 32.87 43.90
C ALA A 43 14.33 33.42 44.13
N ILE A 44 14.50 34.35 45.08
CA ILE A 44 15.81 34.96 45.39
C ILE A 44 16.57 34.12 46.44
N GLY A 45 15.86 33.52 47.39
CA GLY A 45 16.46 32.85 48.55
C GLY A 45 16.98 31.44 48.31
N HIS A 46 16.63 30.79 47.18
CA HIS A 46 16.99 29.41 46.92
C HIS A 46 17.75 29.26 45.61
N TRP A 47 18.96 28.69 45.69
CA TRP A 47 19.66 28.21 44.50
C TRP A 47 18.96 26.93 44.02
N ASN A 48 18.15 27.02 42.97
CA ASN A 48 17.54 25.85 42.35
C ASN A 48 18.62 25.02 41.65
N VAL A 49 19.28 24.14 42.41
CA VAL A 49 20.08 23.07 41.83
C VAL A 49 19.11 22.13 41.12
N PHE A 50 19.30 21.95 39.82
CA PHE A 50 18.52 21.01 39.03
C PHE A 50 18.64 19.62 39.66
N LYS A 51 17.64 19.24 40.46
CA LYS A 51 17.50 17.88 40.94
C LYS A 51 17.00 17.10 39.75
N GLN A 52 17.82 16.19 39.23
CA GLN A 52 17.35 15.22 38.26
C GLN A 52 16.10 14.59 38.86
N GLN A 53 14.95 14.79 38.19
CA GLN A 53 13.74 14.09 38.59
C GLN A 53 14.11 12.61 38.67
N PRO A 54 13.77 11.91 39.77
CA PRO A 54 13.91 10.46 39.80
C PRO A 54 13.21 9.98 38.53
N THR A 55 13.98 9.37 37.63
CA THR A 55 13.46 8.94 36.33
C THR A 55 12.22 8.12 36.65
N CYS A 56 11.04 8.65 36.29
CA CYS A 56 9.80 7.91 36.46
C CYS A 56 10.07 6.51 35.90
N PRO A 57 9.76 5.42 36.63
CA PRO A 57 10.06 4.08 36.14
C PRO A 57 9.44 3.97 34.76
N HIS A 58 10.28 3.99 33.73
CA HIS A 58 9.81 4.04 32.36
C HIS A 58 9.13 2.71 32.13
N GLU A 59 7.81 2.74 31.96
CA GLU A 59 7.09 1.52 31.61
C GLU A 59 7.57 1.10 30.23
N LEU A 60 8.49 0.13 30.21
CA LEU A 60 9.03 -0.42 28.99
C LEU A 60 7.89 -0.83 28.06
N THR A 61 8.00 -0.43 26.79
CA THR A 61 6.95 -0.65 25.80
C THR A 61 6.75 -2.15 25.57
N ARG A 62 5.49 -2.60 25.52
CA ARG A 62 5.15 -4.01 25.25
C ARG A 62 5.54 -4.45 23.83
N ASN A 63 6.13 -5.64 23.71
CA ASN A 63 6.49 -6.24 22.43
C ASN A 63 5.34 -7.09 21.85
N TYR A 64 4.37 -6.44 21.22
CA TYR A 64 3.21 -7.14 20.63
C TYR A 64 3.60 -8.15 19.54
N ILE A 65 4.71 -7.92 18.82
CA ILE A 65 5.16 -8.82 17.76
C ILE A 65 5.64 -10.14 18.36
N ALA A 66 6.49 -10.09 19.39
CA ALA A 66 6.96 -11.28 20.09
C ALA A 66 5.80 -12.04 20.76
N MET A 67 4.88 -11.32 21.42
CA MET A 67 3.68 -11.91 22.04
C MET A 67 2.80 -12.62 21.01
N ASN A 68 2.47 -11.97 19.89
CA ASN A 68 1.62 -12.56 18.86
C ASN A 68 2.30 -13.77 18.19
N ARG A 69 3.61 -13.72 17.97
CA ARG A 69 4.36 -14.89 17.46
C ARG A 69 4.33 -16.06 18.45
N GLY A 70 4.40 -15.79 19.75
CA GLY A 70 4.25 -16.80 20.80
C GLY A 70 2.85 -17.40 20.83
N ALA A 71 1.81 -16.56 20.74
CA ALA A 71 0.41 -17.01 20.70
C ALA A 71 0.15 -17.93 19.50
N VAL A 72 0.65 -17.57 18.32
CA VAL A 72 0.55 -18.41 17.11
C VAL A 72 1.29 -19.75 17.29
N LYS A 73 2.48 -19.74 17.91
CA LYS A 73 3.21 -20.98 18.24
C LYS A 73 2.46 -21.87 19.24
N ALA A 74 1.71 -21.27 20.15
CA ALA A 74 0.85 -21.97 21.11
C ALA A 74 -0.49 -22.43 20.49
N GLY A 75 -0.74 -22.17 19.21
CA GLY A 75 -1.98 -22.54 18.52
C GLY A 75 -3.17 -21.63 18.81
N LEU A 76 -2.94 -20.44 19.40
CA LEU A 76 -3.99 -19.47 19.70
C LEU A 76 -4.24 -18.57 18.49
N VAL A 77 -5.37 -18.79 17.82
CA VAL A 77 -5.72 -18.10 16.57
C VAL A 77 -6.84 -17.08 16.79
N THR A 78 -7.63 -17.22 17.87
CA THR A 78 -8.74 -16.31 18.15
C THR A 78 -8.24 -15.00 18.79
N ALA A 79 -8.92 -13.88 18.53
CA ALA A 79 -8.59 -12.59 19.12
C ALA A 79 -8.69 -12.59 20.66
N ARG A 80 -9.69 -13.28 21.22
CA ARG A 80 -9.87 -13.43 22.68
C ARG A 80 -8.72 -14.21 23.31
N GLU A 81 -8.29 -15.28 22.69
CA GLU A 81 -7.15 -16.09 23.13
C GLU A 81 -5.84 -15.29 23.08
N ASN A 82 -5.63 -14.54 22.00
CA ASN A 82 -4.47 -13.64 21.88
C ASN A 82 -4.46 -12.58 22.99
N LEU A 83 -5.63 -12.04 23.36
CA LEU A 83 -5.74 -11.08 24.47
C LEU A 83 -5.38 -11.73 25.82
N HIS A 84 -5.86 -12.94 26.09
CA HIS A 84 -5.49 -13.69 27.30
C HIS A 84 -3.99 -14.03 27.30
N TYR A 85 -3.45 -14.44 26.15
CA TYR A 85 -2.03 -14.74 26.02
C TYR A 85 -1.14 -13.53 26.32
N ARG A 86 -1.54 -12.32 25.88
CA ARG A 86 -0.83 -11.07 26.16
C ARG A 86 -0.89 -10.67 27.65
N GLN A 87 -1.98 -11.00 28.34
CA GLN A 87 -2.10 -10.75 29.78
C GLN A 87 -1.20 -11.68 30.60
N LEU A 88 -1.08 -12.94 30.18
CA LEU A 88 -0.28 -13.96 30.85
C LEU A 88 1.22 -13.87 30.50
N ASN A 89 1.56 -13.39 29.31
CA ASN A 89 2.94 -13.33 28.81
C ASN A 89 3.33 -11.87 28.48
N ASP A 90 3.69 -11.10 29.51
CA ASP A 90 4.12 -9.70 29.35
C ASP A 90 5.61 -9.59 28.92
N ILE A 91 5.86 -9.68 27.61
CA ILE A 91 7.19 -9.46 27.00
C ILE A 91 7.38 -7.97 26.71
N ARG A 92 8.29 -7.30 27.41
CA ARG A 92 8.62 -5.88 27.20
C ARG A 92 9.89 -5.69 26.38
N ILE A 93 9.94 -4.64 25.57
CA ILE A 93 11.11 -4.23 24.80
C ILE A 93 12.08 -3.56 25.78
N SER A 94 13.32 -4.04 25.88
CA SER A 94 14.32 -3.38 26.70
C SER A 94 14.84 -2.13 26.00
N ASP A 95 14.98 -1.03 26.73
CA ASP A 95 15.65 0.20 26.24
C ASP A 95 17.10 -0.04 25.77
N GLN A 96 17.71 -1.17 26.17
CA GLN A 96 19.07 -1.53 25.76
C GLN A 96 19.22 -1.75 24.26
N ASP A 97 18.17 -2.20 23.55
CA ASP A 97 18.22 -2.36 22.10
C ASP A 97 18.21 -1.00 21.38
N ASP A 98 17.49 -0.02 21.92
CA ASP A 98 17.55 1.37 21.42
C ASP A 98 18.88 2.05 21.77
N ARG A 99 19.47 1.73 22.93
CA ARG A 99 20.82 2.22 23.31
C ARG A 99 21.93 1.71 22.38
N ARG A 100 21.77 0.55 21.74
CA ARG A 100 22.74 0.10 20.72
C ARG A 100 22.76 1.00 19.49
N LEU A 101 21.62 1.63 19.16
CA LEU A 101 21.52 2.60 18.06
C LEU A 101 21.91 4.01 18.51
N LYS A 102 21.66 4.34 19.79
CA LYS A 102 22.08 5.59 20.41
C LYS A 102 23.37 5.36 21.17
N LYS A 103 24.51 5.36 20.47
CA LYS A 103 25.83 5.48 21.10
C LYS A 103 25.76 6.60 22.13
N GLU A 104 25.75 6.22 23.40
CA GLU A 104 25.81 7.18 24.50
C GLU A 104 27.09 8.00 24.27
N PRO A 105 27.03 9.35 24.37
CA PRO A 105 28.22 10.16 24.18
C PRO A 105 29.29 9.66 25.15
N PRO A 106 30.54 9.45 24.70
CA PRO A 106 31.60 9.00 25.60
C PRO A 106 31.71 9.98 26.78
N SER A 107 31.78 9.42 27.99
CA SER A 107 31.92 10.21 29.22
C SER A 107 33.13 11.12 29.11
N LEU A 108 32.90 12.42 29.25
CA LEU A 108 33.93 13.44 29.12
C LEU A 108 34.51 13.75 30.50
N PRO A 109 35.84 13.86 30.64
CA PRO A 109 36.48 14.20 31.90
C PRO A 109 36.03 15.59 32.39
N PRO A 110 35.87 15.79 33.72
CA PRO A 110 35.28 17.01 34.29
C PRO A 110 36.00 18.32 33.98
N ASN A 111 37.26 18.25 33.54
CA ASN A 111 38.11 19.41 33.26
C ASN A 111 38.29 19.68 31.75
N MET A 112 37.46 19.07 30.90
CA MET A 112 37.52 19.29 29.45
C MET A 112 36.34 20.16 28.99
N THR A 113 36.61 21.43 28.69
CA THR A 113 35.67 22.33 28.04
C THR A 113 35.72 22.13 26.52
N PHE A 114 34.61 21.71 25.92
CA PHE A 114 34.46 21.77 24.47
C PHE A 114 33.97 23.16 24.09
N GLY A 115 34.80 23.92 23.38
CA GLY A 115 34.30 25.06 22.61
C GLY A 115 33.22 24.58 21.61
N ILE A 116 32.32 25.49 21.22
CA ILE A 116 31.39 25.23 20.13
C ILE A 116 32.23 24.91 18.89
N ARG A 117 32.21 23.64 18.45
CA ARG A 117 32.83 23.28 17.17
C ARG A 117 32.18 24.17 16.12
N ALA A 118 32.99 24.90 15.36
CA ALA A 118 32.48 25.68 14.24
C ALA A 118 31.64 24.76 13.37
N ARG A 119 30.32 24.99 13.35
CA ARG A 119 29.42 24.26 12.47
C ARG A 119 29.96 24.53 11.08
N PRO A 120 30.41 23.53 10.30
CA PRO A 120 30.77 23.80 8.92
C PRO A 120 29.55 24.49 8.32
N SER A 121 29.76 25.63 7.67
CA SER A 121 28.68 26.29 6.95
C SER A 121 28.02 25.23 6.06
N THR A 122 26.69 25.29 5.92
CA THR A 122 25.99 24.52 4.89
C THR A 122 26.85 24.57 3.62
N PRO A 123 27.26 23.43 3.04
CA PRO A 123 28.37 23.39 2.09
C PRO A 123 27.97 24.17 0.84
N PHE A 124 28.22 25.48 0.87
CA PHE A 124 27.86 26.40 -0.19
C PHE A 124 28.60 26.02 -1.48
N PHE A 125 29.78 25.41 -1.32
CA PHE A 125 30.56 24.82 -2.38
C PHE A 125 29.81 23.71 -3.13
N ASP A 126 28.95 22.92 -2.46
CA ASP A 126 28.13 21.89 -3.12
C ASP A 126 27.01 22.50 -3.97
N LEU A 127 26.51 23.66 -3.57
CA LEU A 127 25.55 24.45 -4.36
C LEU A 127 26.25 25.04 -5.60
N LEU A 128 27.43 25.63 -5.43
CA LEU A 128 28.22 26.19 -6.54
C LEU A 128 28.68 25.15 -7.56
N GLN A 129 29.00 23.93 -7.13
CA GLN A 129 29.39 22.82 -8.01
C GLN A 129 28.19 22.01 -8.55
N HIS A 130 26.96 22.41 -8.26
CA HIS A 130 25.75 21.67 -8.64
C HIS A 130 25.75 20.19 -8.18
N ARG A 131 26.40 19.87 -7.05
CA ARG A 131 26.49 18.50 -6.51
C ARG A 131 25.11 17.88 -6.28
N TYR A 132 24.15 18.66 -5.77
CA TYR A 132 22.78 18.19 -5.55
C TYR A 132 22.03 17.88 -6.85
N GLN A 133 22.28 18.65 -7.92
CA GLN A 133 21.73 18.33 -9.24
C GLN A 133 22.30 16.99 -9.75
N GLN A 134 23.61 16.77 -9.57
CA GLN A 134 24.25 15.51 -9.96
C GLN A 134 23.70 14.33 -9.17
N LEU A 135 23.53 14.47 -7.85
CA LEU A 135 22.92 13.44 -6.99
C LEU A 135 21.49 13.13 -7.44
N TRP A 136 20.68 14.15 -7.71
CA TRP A 136 19.31 13.96 -8.19
C TRP A 136 19.28 13.23 -9.54
N VAL A 137 20.15 13.60 -10.50
CA VAL A 137 20.26 12.90 -11.79
C VAL A 137 20.67 11.44 -11.60
N GLN A 138 21.58 11.16 -10.66
CA GLN A 138 21.99 9.78 -10.35
C GLN A 138 20.84 8.98 -9.73
N GLU A 139 20.09 9.57 -8.80
CA GLU A 139 18.93 8.96 -8.17
C GLU A 139 17.82 8.68 -9.19
N GLN A 140 17.55 9.62 -10.11
CA GLN A 140 16.61 9.41 -11.22
C GLN A 140 17.06 8.25 -12.13
N LYS A 141 18.36 8.20 -12.49
CA LYS A 141 18.92 7.09 -13.27
C LYS A 141 18.80 5.76 -12.52
N ALA A 142 19.06 5.74 -11.22
CA ALA A 142 18.95 4.54 -10.38
C ALA A 142 17.50 4.06 -10.30
N THR A 143 16.56 4.98 -10.09
CA THR A 143 15.12 4.71 -10.03
C THR A 143 14.62 4.14 -11.35
N GLN A 144 14.97 4.76 -12.48
CA GLN A 144 14.62 4.24 -13.80
C GLN A 144 15.21 2.85 -14.07
N LYS A 145 16.46 2.61 -13.65
CA LYS A 145 17.09 1.27 -13.74
C LYS A 145 16.33 0.24 -12.89
N ALA A 146 15.97 0.58 -11.65
CA ALA A 146 15.20 -0.29 -10.76
C ALA A 146 13.82 -0.64 -11.35
N ILE A 147 13.08 0.36 -11.83
CA ILE A 147 11.79 0.16 -12.52
C ILE A 147 11.96 -0.75 -13.75
N LYS A 148 13.02 -0.55 -14.54
CA LYS A 148 13.29 -1.38 -15.72
C LYS A 148 13.60 -2.84 -15.33
N LEU A 149 14.35 -3.05 -14.25
CA LEU A 149 14.64 -4.39 -13.72
C LEU A 149 13.38 -5.07 -13.19
N GLU A 150 12.56 -4.36 -12.41
CA GLU A 150 11.29 -4.88 -11.88
C GLU A 150 10.34 -5.26 -13.03
N LYS A 151 10.22 -4.41 -14.07
CA LYS A 151 9.43 -4.72 -15.27
C LYS A 151 9.96 -5.96 -15.99
N LYS A 152 11.28 -6.09 -16.16
CA LYS A 152 11.88 -7.30 -16.74
C LYS A 152 11.58 -8.54 -15.90
N GLN A 153 11.71 -8.45 -14.58
CA GLN A 153 11.43 -9.54 -13.66
C GLN A 153 9.96 -9.96 -13.72
N LYS A 154 9.02 -9.00 -13.76
CA LYS A 154 7.59 -9.27 -13.95
C LYS A 154 7.29 -9.90 -15.31
N VAL A 155 7.97 -9.50 -16.38
CA VAL A 155 7.84 -10.15 -17.70
C VAL A 155 8.37 -11.59 -17.65
N ILE A 156 9.47 -11.84 -16.96
CA ILE A 156 10.03 -13.19 -16.78
C ILE A 156 9.08 -14.07 -15.94
N LEU A 157 8.57 -13.56 -14.83
CA LEU A 157 7.57 -14.26 -14.00
C LEU A 157 6.21 -14.44 -14.71
N GLY A 158 5.84 -13.45 -15.54
CA GLY A 158 4.61 -13.47 -16.34
C GLY A 158 4.67 -14.40 -17.55
N LYS A 159 5.86 -14.87 -17.95
CA LYS A 159 5.99 -16.09 -18.76
C LYS A 159 5.71 -17.29 -17.86
N LEU A 160 4.42 -17.47 -17.51
CA LEU A 160 3.93 -18.66 -16.84
C LEU A 160 4.36 -19.86 -17.69
N TYR A 161 5.23 -20.70 -17.14
CA TYR A 161 5.63 -21.95 -17.80
C TYR A 161 4.37 -22.77 -18.10
N GLU A 162 4.29 -23.36 -19.29
CA GLU A 162 3.15 -24.21 -19.61
C GLU A 162 3.17 -25.44 -18.70
N THR A 163 2.19 -25.52 -17.80
CA THR A 163 1.95 -26.71 -17.00
C THR A 163 1.35 -27.82 -17.85
N ARG A 164 1.50 -29.08 -17.43
CA ARG A 164 0.94 -30.26 -18.11
C ARG A 164 -0.55 -30.10 -18.45
N SER A 165 -1.32 -29.46 -17.58
CA SER A 165 -2.74 -29.16 -17.79
C SER A 165 -3.01 -28.11 -18.87
N SER A 166 -2.14 -27.11 -19.04
CA SER A 166 -2.23 -26.14 -20.15
C SER A 166 -1.93 -26.79 -21.50
N GLN A 167 -0.90 -27.64 -21.54
CA GLN A 167 -0.54 -28.42 -22.73
C GLN A 167 -1.68 -29.34 -23.17
N LEU A 168 -2.33 -30.04 -22.22
CA LEU A 168 -3.49 -30.91 -22.51
C LEU A 168 -4.69 -30.13 -23.06
N ARG A 169 -4.91 -28.87 -22.67
CA ARG A 169 -5.99 -28.03 -23.23
C ARG A 169 -5.71 -27.60 -24.68
N LYS A 170 -4.43 -27.44 -25.04
CA LYS A 170 -4.01 -27.06 -26.39
C LYS A 170 -3.92 -28.25 -27.34
N TYR A 171 -3.69 -29.44 -26.79
CA TYR A 171 -3.59 -30.67 -27.57
C TYR A 171 -4.95 -31.00 -28.21
N LYS A 172 -4.99 -30.99 -29.54
CA LYS A 172 -6.08 -31.57 -30.31
C LYS A 172 -5.61 -32.96 -30.73
N PRO A 173 -6.27 -34.05 -30.28
CA PRO A 173 -5.91 -35.38 -30.73
C PRO A 173 -6.03 -35.43 -32.26
N PRO A 174 -5.09 -36.09 -32.96
CA PRO A 174 -5.21 -36.30 -34.39
C PRO A 174 -6.50 -37.09 -34.63
N VAL A 175 -7.50 -36.41 -35.20
CA VAL A 175 -8.74 -37.04 -35.62
C VAL A 175 -8.36 -37.87 -36.83
N GLY A 176 -8.39 -39.20 -36.68
CA GLY A 176 -8.36 -40.10 -37.82
C GLY A 176 -9.47 -39.67 -38.76
N LEU A 177 -9.17 -39.46 -40.04
CA LEU A 177 -10.16 -39.24 -41.07
C LEU A 177 -10.89 -40.57 -41.35
N ASP A 178 -11.43 -41.19 -40.32
CA ASP A 178 -12.36 -42.30 -40.49
C ASP A 178 -13.56 -41.74 -41.23
N ALA A 179 -13.91 -42.41 -42.33
CA ALA A 179 -15.00 -42.00 -43.19
C ALA A 179 -16.23 -41.74 -42.31
N LEU A 180 -16.70 -40.49 -42.33
CA LEU A 180 -17.87 -40.07 -41.58
C LEU A 180 -18.99 -41.05 -41.92
N TRP A 181 -19.58 -41.69 -40.91
CA TRP A 181 -20.54 -42.78 -41.10
C TRP A 181 -21.57 -42.41 -42.16
N HIS A 182 -21.62 -43.17 -43.25
CA HIS A 182 -22.54 -42.93 -44.36
C HIS A 182 -23.69 -43.94 -44.29
N MET A 183 -24.92 -43.43 -44.41
CA MET A 183 -26.11 -44.28 -44.49
C MET A 183 -26.07 -45.12 -45.79
N PRO A 184 -26.20 -46.46 -45.71
CA PRO A 184 -26.16 -47.33 -46.90
C PRO A 184 -27.25 -47.01 -47.93
N HIS A 185 -28.38 -46.46 -47.49
CA HIS A 185 -29.52 -46.14 -48.35
C HIS A 185 -29.22 -45.06 -49.39
N PHE A 186 -28.25 -44.18 -49.13
CA PHE A 186 -27.86 -43.08 -50.03
C PHE A 186 -26.57 -43.35 -50.81
N GLN A 187 -26.10 -44.60 -50.83
CA GLN A 187 -24.97 -44.99 -51.67
C GLN A 187 -25.45 -45.02 -53.13
N LYS A 188 -25.05 -44.01 -53.91
CA LYS A 188 -25.39 -43.89 -55.33
C LYS A 188 -24.87 -45.13 -56.07
N ALA A 189 -25.77 -45.99 -56.56
CA ALA A 189 -25.39 -47.13 -57.38
C ALA A 189 -24.58 -46.63 -58.59
N GLY A 190 -23.41 -47.23 -58.81
CA GLY A 190 -22.55 -46.91 -59.93
C GLY A 190 -23.34 -47.01 -61.24
N ALA A 191 -23.15 -46.03 -62.11
CA ALA A 191 -23.86 -45.93 -63.38
C ALA A 191 -23.68 -47.23 -64.19
N SER A 192 -24.72 -48.06 -64.23
CA SER A 192 -24.84 -49.12 -65.21
C SER A 192 -25.20 -48.49 -66.54
N GLU A 193 -24.40 -48.81 -67.56
CA GLU A 193 -24.52 -48.36 -68.95
C GLU A 193 -25.95 -48.49 -69.49
N GLY A 194 -26.40 -47.45 -70.20
CA GLY A 194 -27.71 -47.44 -70.85
C GLY A 194 -28.10 -46.09 -71.46
N PHE A 195 -27.53 -45.79 -72.63
CA PHE A 195 -28.21 -45.20 -73.81
C PHE A 195 -29.00 -43.88 -73.65
N CYS A 196 -28.43 -42.76 -74.14
CA CYS A 196 -29.01 -41.90 -75.20
C CYS A 196 -28.23 -40.57 -75.42
N PRO A 197 -28.39 -39.91 -76.59
CA PRO A 197 -27.31 -39.20 -77.26
C PRO A 197 -27.23 -37.68 -77.02
N SER A 198 -26.10 -37.16 -77.49
CA SER A 198 -25.64 -35.78 -77.61
C SER A 198 -26.71 -34.71 -77.87
N THR A 199 -26.62 -33.60 -77.11
CA THR A 199 -26.53 -32.24 -77.68
C THR A 199 -26.14 -31.22 -76.60
N GLY A 200 -25.29 -30.26 -76.98
CA GLY A 200 -25.20 -28.95 -76.32
C GLY A 200 -23.96 -28.72 -75.46
N ALA A 201 -22.95 -28.12 -76.07
CA ALA A 201 -21.80 -27.54 -75.41
C ALA A 201 -22.16 -26.34 -74.52
N SER A 202 -21.53 -26.23 -73.35
CA SER A 202 -20.66 -25.08 -73.04
C SER A 202 -20.01 -25.24 -71.67
N GLN A 203 -18.69 -25.21 -71.68
CA GLN A 203 -17.83 -25.05 -70.52
C GLN A 203 -18.00 -23.62 -69.96
N SER A 204 -17.95 -23.46 -68.64
CA SER A 204 -16.83 -22.73 -68.00
C SER A 204 -17.09 -22.42 -66.53
N ASN A 205 -15.99 -22.52 -65.78
CA ASN A 205 -15.57 -21.70 -64.66
C ASN A 205 -16.44 -21.61 -63.39
N GLY A 206 -15.90 -22.26 -62.34
CA GLY A 206 -16.18 -21.93 -60.96
C GLY A 206 -14.95 -22.17 -60.09
N GLN A 207 -13.85 -21.45 -60.34
CA GLN A 207 -12.80 -21.31 -59.32
C GLN A 207 -13.17 -20.20 -58.34
N ARG A 208 -12.89 -20.48 -57.07
CA ARG A 208 -12.45 -19.55 -56.01
C ARG A 208 -13.54 -18.81 -55.22
N ALA A 209 -13.76 -19.32 -54.00
CA ALA A 209 -14.12 -18.49 -52.85
C ALA A 209 -13.30 -18.95 -51.63
N GLN A 210 -12.12 -18.35 -51.44
CA GLN A 210 -11.46 -18.36 -50.13
C GLN A 210 -12.10 -17.23 -49.32
N VAL A 211 -12.87 -17.60 -48.30
CA VAL A 211 -13.42 -16.66 -47.33
C VAL A 211 -12.29 -16.26 -46.38
N VAL A 212 -11.75 -15.07 -46.60
CA VAL A 212 -10.90 -14.36 -45.63
C VAL A 212 -11.82 -13.85 -44.52
N SER A 213 -11.63 -14.34 -43.31
CA SER A 213 -12.24 -13.75 -42.11
C SER A 213 -11.41 -12.53 -41.69
N PRO A 214 -12.02 -11.38 -41.39
CA PRO A 214 -11.29 -10.24 -40.84
C PRO A 214 -11.01 -10.45 -39.35
N ASP A 215 -9.73 -10.34 -38.96
CA ASP A 215 -9.29 -10.19 -37.57
C ASP A 215 -9.84 -8.88 -36.96
N PRO A 216 -10.52 -8.90 -35.81
CA PRO A 216 -10.85 -7.70 -35.07
C PRO A 216 -9.88 -7.54 -33.89
N ALA A 217 -8.91 -6.61 -33.99
CA ALA A 217 -8.40 -5.82 -32.85
C ALA A 217 -7.18 -4.97 -33.23
N GLY A 218 -7.34 -4.02 -34.15
CA GLY A 218 -6.46 -2.85 -34.22
C GLY A 218 -6.88 -1.83 -33.17
N ALA A 219 -6.33 -1.91 -31.96
CA ALA A 219 -6.53 -0.87 -30.94
C ALA A 219 -5.87 0.44 -31.41
N ARG A 220 -6.69 1.41 -31.84
CA ARG A 220 -6.30 2.81 -32.04
C ARG A 220 -5.70 3.35 -30.75
N LYS A 221 -4.39 3.62 -30.74
CA LYS A 221 -3.78 4.57 -29.80
C LYS A 221 -3.72 5.93 -30.49
N GLY A 222 -4.73 6.75 -30.26
CA GLY A 222 -4.61 8.19 -30.48
C GLY A 222 -3.81 8.82 -29.33
N PRO A 223 -2.95 9.82 -29.58
CA PRO A 223 -2.38 10.64 -28.51
C PRO A 223 -3.50 11.54 -27.96
N LEU A 224 -3.86 11.35 -26.70
CA LEU A 224 -4.64 12.34 -25.96
C LEU A 224 -3.73 13.52 -25.66
N SER A 225 -3.97 14.60 -26.39
CA SER A 225 -3.50 15.95 -26.09
C SER A 225 -3.93 16.34 -24.68
N LEU A 226 -2.96 16.55 -23.79
CA LEU A 226 -3.20 17.21 -22.50
C LEU A 226 -3.22 18.71 -22.76
N SER A 227 -4.42 19.28 -22.76
CA SER A 227 -4.64 20.72 -22.68
C SER A 227 -4.09 21.23 -21.34
N ASN A 228 -3.10 22.12 -21.39
CA ASN A 228 -2.69 22.95 -20.27
C ASN A 228 -3.82 23.92 -19.93
N THR A 229 -4.36 23.83 -18.71
CA THR A 229 -5.14 24.88 -18.08
C THR A 229 -4.23 25.63 -17.11
N PRO A 230 -4.14 26.97 -17.16
CA PRO A 230 -3.57 27.75 -16.08
C PRO A 230 -4.65 27.98 -15.01
N HIS A 231 -4.31 27.69 -13.76
CA HIS A 231 -5.10 28.05 -12.59
C HIS A 231 -4.64 29.43 -12.04
N PRO A 232 -5.52 30.15 -11.32
CA PRO A 232 -5.40 31.59 -11.02
C PRO A 232 -4.27 31.95 -10.05
#